data_AF-A0A927Z7R7-F1
#
_entry.id   AF-A0A927Z7R7-F1
#
_cell.length_a   1.000
_cell.length_b   1.000
_cell.length_c   1.000
_cell.angle_alpha   90.00
_cell.angle_beta   90.00
_cell.angle_gamma   90.00
#
_symmetry.space_group_name_H-M   'P 1'
#
loop_
_entity.id
_entity.type
_entity.pdbx_description
1 polymer ?
#
loop_
_entity_poly.entity_id
_entity_poly.type
_entity_poly.pdbx_seq_one_letter_code
_entity_poly.pdbx_strand_id
1 'polypeptide(L)'
;MEIKDMIKKARTEKDFTQEHAAEALLVSRQTISNWETGKSLPDIVSVIKMSELYQTSLDELLKGDPAMLQKIEKDAKLVKAHKSLIKYAFISIIIGIIILVLGEIFNNNPIIDFLSGAAPWVLLGLSFLFGSLYLDKQEE
;
A
#
# COMPACT_ATOMS: atom_id res chain seq x y z
N MET A 1 10.39 24.93 3.79
CA MET A 1 10.36 24.92 2.32
C MET A 1 9.66 23.62 1.96
N GLU A 2 8.58 23.68 1.17
CA GLU A 2 7.80 22.48 0.86
C GLU A 2 8.41 21.71 -0.31
N ILE A 3 8.13 20.41 -0.42
CA ILE A 3 8.67 19.57 -1.49
C ILE A 3 8.35 20.11 -2.89
N LYS A 4 7.18 20.75 -3.09
CA LYS A 4 6.79 21.37 -4.36
C LYS A 4 7.79 22.43 -4.83
N ASP A 5 8.32 23.21 -3.89
CA ASP A 5 9.29 24.28 -4.16
C ASP A 5 10.66 23.69 -4.46
N MET A 6 11.04 22.63 -3.74
CA MET A 6 12.31 21.91 -3.96
C MET A 6 12.34 21.22 -5.33
N ILE A 7 11.26 20.57 -5.76
CA ILE A 7 11.17 19.94 -7.09
C ILE A 7 11.34 20.99 -8.19
N LYS A 8 10.60 22.11 -8.09
CA LYS A 8 10.68 23.18 -9.08
C LYS A 8 12.08 23.77 -9.13
N LYS A 9 12.67 24.05 -7.97
CA LYS A 9 14.03 24.59 -7.83
C LYS A 9 15.06 23.66 -8.48
N ALA A 10 15.09 22.38 -8.08
CA ALA A 10 16.03 21.39 -8.60
C ALA A 10 15.91 21.21 -10.12
N ARG A 11 14.68 21.22 -10.67
CA ARG A 11 14.46 21.19 -12.12
C ARG A 11 15.05 22.42 -12.80
N THR A 12 14.78 23.62 -12.27
CA THR A 12 15.28 24.87 -12.87
C THR A 12 16.78 25.04 -12.76
N GLU A 13 17.43 24.51 -11.71
CA GLU A 13 18.88 24.53 -11.56
C GLU A 13 19.61 23.64 -12.58
N LYS A 14 18.90 22.70 -13.20
CA LYS A 14 19.38 21.87 -14.31
C LYS A 14 18.90 22.36 -15.68
N ASP A 15 18.26 23.52 -15.76
CA ASP A 15 17.68 24.10 -16.99
C ASP A 15 16.68 23.19 -17.71
N PHE A 16 16.03 22.27 -16.98
CA PHE A 16 15.07 21.35 -17.56
C PHE A 16 13.69 21.99 -17.70
N THR A 17 13.02 21.73 -18.81
CA THR A 17 11.60 22.05 -18.96
C THR A 17 10.75 21.03 -18.20
N GLN A 18 9.49 21.38 -17.88
CA GLN A 18 8.55 20.41 -17.31
C GLN A 18 8.32 19.22 -18.25
N GLU A 19 8.40 19.43 -19.57
CA GLU A 19 8.28 18.36 -20.56
C GLU A 19 9.48 17.40 -20.47
N HIS A 20 10.69 17.95 -20.46
CA HIS A 20 11.90 17.14 -20.36
C HIS A 20 11.95 16.32 -19.07
N ALA A 21 11.59 16.93 -17.94
CA ALA A 21 11.51 16.22 -16.66
C ALA A 21 10.44 15.12 -16.69
N ALA A 22 9.30 15.36 -17.35
CA ALA A 22 8.23 14.38 -17.48
C ALA A 22 8.66 13.18 -18.31
N GLU A 23 9.32 13.42 -19.45
CA GLU A 23 9.89 12.38 -20.31
C GLU A 23 10.94 11.55 -19.55
N ALA A 24 11.88 12.20 -18.86
CA ALA A 24 12.94 11.52 -18.11
C ALA A 24 12.40 10.69 -16.93
N LEU A 25 11.35 11.17 -16.27
CA LEU A 25 10.72 10.48 -15.13
C LEU A 25 9.64 9.49 -15.54
N LEU A 26 9.31 9.40 -16.84
CA LEU A 26 8.25 8.56 -17.42
C LEU A 26 6.87 8.87 -16.84
N VAL A 27 6.55 10.16 -16.69
CA VAL A 27 5.24 10.64 -16.23
C VAL A 27 4.69 11.69 -17.20
N SER A 28 3.44 12.10 -17.02
CA SER A 28 2.89 13.19 -17.84
C SER A 28 3.45 14.55 -17.42
N ARG A 29 3.56 15.49 -18.35
CA ARG A 29 3.89 16.90 -18.04
C ARG A 29 2.94 17.50 -16.99
N GLN A 30 1.66 17.14 -17.04
CA GLN A 30 0.66 17.57 -16.06
C GLN A 30 0.99 17.05 -14.65
N THR A 31 1.55 15.84 -14.54
CA THR A 31 2.02 15.27 -13.27
C THR A 31 3.13 16.13 -12.66
N ILE A 32 4.15 16.50 -13.44
CA ILE A 32 5.22 17.42 -13.01
C ILE A 32 4.64 18.76 -12.56
N SER A 33 3.73 19.34 -13.34
CA SER A 33 3.05 20.59 -13.00
C SER A 33 2.27 20.49 -11.68
N ASN A 34 1.57 19.38 -11.45
CA ASN A 34 0.83 19.15 -10.21
C ASN A 34 1.76 19.00 -9.00
N TRP A 35 2.92 18.37 -9.16
CA TRP A 35 3.93 18.29 -8.09
C TRP A 35 4.52 19.65 -7.75
N GLU A 36 4.90 20.44 -8.75
CA GLU A 36 5.47 21.78 -8.56
C GLU A 36 4.47 22.83 -8.06
N THR A 37 3.17 22.56 -8.20
CA THR A 37 2.10 23.44 -7.69
C THR A 37 1.48 22.92 -6.39
N GLY A 38 1.95 21.78 -5.86
CA GLY A 38 1.44 21.17 -4.64
C GLY A 38 0.03 20.56 -4.76
N LYS A 39 -0.51 20.41 -5.97
CA LYS A 39 -1.82 19.76 -6.21
C LYS A 39 -1.80 18.25 -5.91
N SER A 40 -0.62 17.64 -5.99
CA SER A 40 -0.40 16.23 -5.64
C SER A 40 1.04 16.04 -5.16
N LEU A 41 1.29 15.03 -4.33
CA LEU A 41 2.63 14.65 -3.89
C LEU A 41 3.17 13.47 -4.72
N PRO A 42 4.45 13.51 -5.15
CA PRO A 42 5.08 12.37 -5.80
C PRO A 42 5.13 11.15 -4.85
N ASP A 43 5.22 9.95 -5.42
CA ASP A 43 5.57 8.74 -4.67
C ASP A 43 7.09 8.66 -4.43
N ILE A 44 7.50 7.76 -3.52
CA ILE A 44 8.92 7.62 -3.14
C ILE A 44 9.82 7.22 -4.31
N VAL A 45 9.34 6.43 -5.27
CA VAL A 45 10.13 6.02 -6.43
C VAL A 45 10.33 7.21 -7.36
N SER A 46 9.31 8.03 -7.56
CA SER A 46 9.40 9.29 -8.31
C SER A 46 10.39 10.26 -7.66
N VAL A 47 10.40 10.35 -6.32
CA VAL A 47 11.37 11.17 -5.57
C VAL A 47 12.81 10.65 -5.74
N ILE A 48 13.03 9.33 -5.71
CA ILE A 48 14.36 8.73 -5.96
C ILE A 48 14.83 9.05 -7.38
N LYS A 49 13.98 8.85 -8.38
CA LYS A 49 14.30 9.19 -9.78
C LYS A 49 14.60 10.68 -9.96
N MET A 50 13.88 11.56 -9.25
CA MET A 50 14.16 13.00 -9.25
C MET A 50 15.52 13.32 -8.62
N SER A 51 15.89 12.66 -7.53
CA SER A 51 17.22 12.80 -6.92
C SER A 51 18.34 12.44 -7.90
N GLU A 52 18.17 11.36 -8.66
CA GLU A 52 19.11 10.96 -9.71
C GLU A 52 19.13 11.95 -10.88
N LEU A 53 17.95 12.30 -11.42
CA LEU A 53 17.80 13.20 -12.57
C LEU A 53 18.37 14.59 -12.28
N TYR A 54 18.06 15.16 -11.12
CA TYR A 54 18.50 16.50 -10.74
C TYR A 54 19.84 16.49 -10.01
N GLN A 55 20.46 15.32 -9.79
CA GLN A 55 21.73 15.17 -9.05
C GLN A 55 21.70 15.89 -7.69
N THR A 56 20.57 15.83 -7.00
CA THR A 56 20.37 16.38 -5.64
C THR A 56 20.18 15.24 -4.66
N SER A 57 20.56 15.43 -3.40
CA SER A 57 20.35 14.38 -2.40
C SER A 57 18.86 14.21 -2.07
N LEU A 58 18.45 12.99 -1.74
CA LEU A 58 17.10 12.73 -1.25
C LEU A 58 16.76 13.58 -0.03
N ASP A 59 17.71 13.76 0.89
CA ASP A 59 17.53 14.62 2.07
C ASP A 59 17.25 16.08 1.69
N GLU A 60 17.93 16.59 0.67
CA GLU A 60 17.69 17.93 0.15
C GLU A 60 16.34 18.05 -0.56
N LEU A 61 15.95 17.04 -1.33
CA LEU A 61 14.65 17.04 -2.03
C LEU A 61 13.48 16.89 -1.05
N LEU A 62 13.68 16.18 0.06
CA LEU A 62 12.67 15.87 1.07
C LEU A 62 12.72 16.79 2.30
N LYS A 63 13.64 17.77 2.31
CA LYS A 63 14.09 18.51 3.49
C LYS A 63 12.95 18.93 4.43
N GLY A 64 12.76 18.13 5.47
CA GLY A 64 11.83 18.39 6.58
C GLY A 64 10.36 18.56 6.20
N ASP A 65 9.90 18.10 5.02
CA ASP A 65 8.47 18.18 4.66
C ASP A 65 7.68 17.11 5.43
N PRO A 66 6.91 17.49 6.47
CA PRO A 66 6.22 16.53 7.32
C PRO A 66 5.12 15.78 6.55
N ALA A 67 4.54 16.40 5.52
CA ALA A 67 3.47 15.79 4.72
C ALA A 67 4.01 14.63 3.87
N MET A 68 5.23 14.76 3.35
CA MET A 68 5.89 13.70 2.59
C MET A 68 6.28 12.52 3.49
N LEU A 69 6.85 12.81 4.67
CA LEU A 69 7.20 11.78 5.65
C LEU A 69 5.98 11.01 6.14
N GLN A 70 4.89 11.71 6.46
CA GLN A 70 3.61 11.08 6.83
C GLN A 70 3.06 10.20 5.70
N LYS A 71 3.15 10.64 4.44
CA LYS A 71 2.73 9.84 3.29
C LYS A 71 3.55 8.54 3.18
N ILE A 72 4.87 8.60 3.29
CA ILE A 72 5.74 7.40 3.28
C ILE A 72 5.36 6.45 4.42
N GLU A 73 5.19 6.96 5.64
CA GLU A 73 4.80 6.13 6.78
C GLU A 73 3.43 5.47 6.58
N LYS A 74 2.47 6.20 6.03
CA LYS A 74 1.13 5.67 5.71
C LYS A 74 1.20 4.59 4.63
N ASP A 75 1.91 4.84 3.54
CA ASP A 75 2.10 3.88 2.45
C ASP A 75 2.80 2.60 2.95
N ALA A 76 3.81 2.74 3.83
CA ALA A 76 4.50 1.61 4.45
C ALA A 76 3.59 0.80 5.39
N LYS A 77 2.75 1.48 6.19
CA LYS A 77 1.76 0.83 7.06
C LYS A 77 0.73 0.04 6.24
N LEU A 78 0.20 0.62 5.16
CA LEU A 78 -0.74 -0.05 4.27
C LEU A 78 -0.14 -1.32 3.65
N VAL A 79 1.10 -1.28 3.16
CA VAL A 79 1.75 -2.48 2.58
C VAL A 79 1.95 -3.57 3.63
N LYS A 80 2.40 -3.21 4.84
CA LYS A 80 2.56 -4.17 5.95
C LYS A 80 1.22 -4.78 6.36
N ALA A 81 0.18 -3.96 6.33
CA ALA A 81 -1.17 -4.33 6.67
C ALA A 81 -1.75 -5.38 5.71
N HIS A 82 -1.67 -5.10 4.40
CA HIS A 82 -2.08 -6.03 3.34
C HIS A 82 -1.34 -7.37 3.40
N LYS A 83 -0.03 -7.36 3.67
CA LYS A 83 0.76 -8.59 3.79
C LYS A 83 0.29 -9.49 4.93
N SER A 84 -0.15 -8.91 6.04
CA SER A 84 -0.65 -9.67 7.19
C SER A 84 -2.02 -10.30 6.91
N LEU A 85 -2.92 -9.58 6.25
CA LEU A 85 -4.23 -10.08 5.85
C LEU A 85 -4.14 -11.28 4.90
N ILE A 86 -3.28 -11.18 3.87
CA ILE A 86 -3.07 -12.27 2.92
C ILE A 86 -2.57 -13.53 3.63
N LYS A 87 -1.67 -13.39 4.63
CA LYS A 87 -1.17 -14.54 5.42
C LYS A 87 -2.30 -15.23 6.20
N TYR A 88 -3.17 -14.48 6.87
CA TYR A 88 -4.27 -15.06 7.65
C TYR A 88 -5.34 -15.70 6.76
N ALA A 89 -5.62 -15.12 5.59
CA ALA A 89 -6.52 -15.72 4.60
C ALA A 89 -6.01 -17.08 4.09
N PHE A 90 -4.70 -17.22 3.85
CA PHE A 90 -4.13 -18.52 3.49
C PHE A 90 -4.24 -19.54 4.63
N ILE A 91 -4.03 -19.13 5.88
CA ILE A 91 -4.15 -20.01 7.05
C ILE A 91 -5.60 -20.51 7.22
N SER A 92 -6.61 -19.63 7.06
CA SER A 92 -8.02 -20.01 7.21
C SER A 92 -8.48 -20.99 6.13
N ILE A 93 -8.00 -20.84 4.89
CA ILE A 93 -8.24 -21.80 3.80
C ILE A 93 -7.67 -23.18 4.15
N ILE A 94 -6.42 -23.25 4.64
CA ILE A 94 -5.80 -24.52 5.04
C ILE A 94 -6.58 -25.19 6.16
N ILE A 95 -7.00 -24.43 7.17
CA ILE A 95 -7.82 -24.95 8.29
C ILE A 95 -9.15 -25.51 7.76
N GLY A 96 -9.82 -24.79 6.85
CA GLY A 96 -11.07 -25.25 6.25
C GLY A 96 -10.92 -26.59 5.51
N ILE A 97 -9.84 -26.75 4.73
CA ILE A 97 -9.55 -28.00 4.02
C ILE A 97 -9.31 -29.15 5.01
N ILE A 98 -8.57 -28.91 6.09
CA ILE A 98 -8.32 -29.92 7.13
C ILE A 98 -9.63 -30.37 7.79
N ILE A 99 -10.54 -29.43 8.10
CA ILE A 99 -11.84 -29.75 8.70
C ILE A 99 -12.70 -30.60 7.75
N LEU A 100 -12.71 -30.30 6.45
CA LEU A 100 -13.45 -31.09 5.45
C LEU A 100 -12.93 -32.53 5.37
N VAL A 101 -11.61 -32.70 5.32
CA VAL A 101 -10.98 -34.04 5.28
C VAL A 101 -11.23 -34.82 6.58
N LEU A 102 -11.20 -34.15 7.74
CA LEU A 102 -11.53 -34.79 9.02
C LEU A 102 -13.01 -35.20 9.09
N GLY A 103 -13.92 -34.40 8.54
CA GLY A 103 -15.35 -34.74 8.46
C GLY A 103 -15.59 -36.07 7.74
N GLU A 104 -14.91 -36.29 6.61
CA GLU A 104 -14.97 -37.54 5.83
C GLU A 104 -14.42 -38.76 6.60
N ILE A 105 -13.41 -38.57 7.47
CA ILE A 105 -12.79 -39.66 8.24
C ILE A 105 -13.65 -40.11 9.43
N PHE A 106 -14.42 -39.19 10.04
CA PHE A 106 -15.27 -39.46 11.20
C PHE A 106 -16.77 -39.49 10.87
N ASN A 107 -17.07 -39.75 9.60
CA ASN A 107 -18.39 -39.79 8.98
C ASN A 107 -19.23 -40.93 9.60
N ASN A 108 -19.92 -40.63 10.70
CA ASN A 108 -20.79 -41.49 11.54
C ASN A 108 -21.14 -40.84 12.90
N ASN A 109 -20.59 -39.65 13.20
CA ASN A 109 -20.93 -38.89 14.40
C ASN A 109 -21.79 -37.66 14.02
N PRO A 110 -23.08 -37.62 14.42
CA PRO A 110 -23.99 -36.51 14.08
C PRO A 110 -23.47 -35.12 14.48
N ILE A 111 -22.64 -35.04 15.54
CA ILE A 111 -22.04 -33.77 15.97
C ILE A 111 -20.95 -33.33 14.99
N ILE A 112 -20.17 -34.26 14.44
CA ILE A 112 -19.09 -33.98 13.49
C ILE A 112 -19.66 -33.56 12.13
N ASP A 113 -20.76 -34.18 11.69
CA ASP A 113 -21.44 -33.81 10.43
C ASP A 113 -22.04 -32.40 10.50
N PHE A 114 -22.59 -32.02 11.65
CA PHE A 114 -23.06 -30.66 11.88
C PHE A 114 -21.90 -29.66 11.91
N LEU A 115 -20.81 -29.97 12.61
CA LEU A 115 -19.65 -29.08 12.72
C LEU A 115 -18.93 -28.90 11.37
N SER A 116 -18.76 -29.96 10.59
CA SER A 116 -18.11 -29.91 9.28
C SER A 116 -18.91 -29.09 8.26
N GLY A 117 -20.25 -29.17 8.31
CA GLY A 117 -21.14 -28.35 7.47
C GLY A 117 -21.20 -26.88 7.90
N ALA A 118 -21.18 -26.59 9.20
CA ALA A 118 -21.31 -25.23 9.73
C ALA A 118 -19.98 -24.45 9.79
N ALA A 119 -18.86 -25.12 10.06
CA ALA A 119 -17.55 -24.48 10.26
C ALA A 119 -17.09 -23.60 9.08
N PRO A 120 -17.25 -24.00 7.80
CA PRO A 120 -16.88 -23.15 6.67
C PRO A 120 -17.62 -21.81 6.68
N TRP A 121 -18.92 -21.82 6.97
CA TRP A 121 -19.74 -20.59 7.00
C TRP A 121 -19.41 -19.68 8.17
N VAL A 122 -19.13 -20.25 9.35
CA VAL A 122 -18.69 -19.48 10.52
C VAL A 122 -17.31 -18.86 10.28
N LEU A 123 -16.38 -19.61 9.70
CA LEU A 123 -15.05 -19.11 9.34
C LEU A 123 -15.12 -17.98 8.31
N LEU A 124 -15.97 -18.11 7.29
CA LEU A 124 -16.21 -17.04 6.31
C LEU A 124 -16.78 -15.78 6.97
N GLY A 125 -17.77 -15.92 7.86
CA GLY A 125 -18.35 -14.79 8.59
C GLY A 125 -17.36 -14.08 9.51
N LEU A 126 -16.54 -14.84 10.25
CA LEU A 126 -15.49 -14.29 11.10
C LEU A 126 -14.39 -13.61 10.29
N SER A 127 -14.00 -14.18 9.14
CA SER A 127 -13.03 -13.56 8.23
C SER A 127 -13.55 -12.25 7.65
N PHE A 128 -14.84 -12.17 7.34
CA PHE A 128 -15.48 -10.95 6.85
C PHE A 128 -15.50 -9.85 7.92
N LEU A 129 -15.93 -10.19 9.15
CA LEU A 129 -15.95 -9.25 10.28
C LEU A 129 -14.54 -8.76 10.65
N PHE A 130 -13.56 -9.66 10.65
CA PHE A 130 -12.17 -9.29 10.92
C PHE A 130 -11.62 -8.38 9.81
N GLY A 131 -11.94 -8.67 8.55
CA GLY A 131 -11.60 -7.81 7.41
C GLY A 131 -12.22 -6.41 7.53
N SER A 132 -13.50 -6.31 7.87
CA SER A 132 -14.18 -5.02 8.01
C SER A 132 -13.61 -4.18 9.15
N LEU A 133 -13.37 -4.78 10.33
CA LEU A 133 -12.77 -4.09 11.47
C LEU A 133 -11.32 -3.66 11.20
N TYR A 134 -10.58 -4.44 10.41
CA TYR A 134 -9.20 -4.12 10.07
C TYR A 134 -9.11 -2.94 9.08
N LEU A 135 -10.03 -2.85 8.13
CA LEU A 135 -10.12 -1.73 7.19
C LEU A 135 -10.47 -0.42 7.91
N ASP A 136 -11.42 -0.47 8.84
CA ASP A 136 -11.85 0.68 9.65
C ASP A 136 -10.68 1.29 10.46
N LYS A 137 -9.80 0.43 10.99
CA LYS A 137 -8.61 0.84 11.76
C LYS A 137 -7.48 1.45 10.91
N GLN A 138 -7.53 1.35 9.58
CA GLN A 138 -6.53 1.98 8.69
C GLN A 138 -6.96 3.37 8.21
N GLU A 139 -8.24 3.74 8.41
CA GLU A 139 -8.79 5.04 8.02
C GLU A 139 -8.66 6.11 9.13
N GLU A 140 -8.51 5.72 10.41
CA GLU A 140 -8.12 6.59 11.55
C GLU A 140 -6.61 6.89 11.60
#